data_AF-A0A2R6ALY2-F1
#
_entry.id   AF-A0A2R6ALY2-F1
#
_cell.length_a   1.000
_cell.length_b   1.000
_cell.length_c   1.000
_cell.angle_alpha   90.00
_cell.angle_beta   90.00
_cell.angle_gamma   90.00
#
_symmetry.space_group_name_H-M   'P 1'
#
loop_
_entity.id
_entity.type
_entity.pdbx_description
1 polymer ?
#
loop_
_entity_poly.entity_id
_entity_poly.type
_entity_poly.pdbx_seq_one_letter_code
_entity_poly.pdbx_strand_id
1 'polypeptide(L)' 'MKAVATLGRARWKNVVNYVITQVGKKLTNATISRDLKNLVKMGFIEKEGNEYKIADPLVRYAILKSISNRDSNKIGKTR' A
#
# COMPACT_ATOMS: atom_id res chain seq x y z
N MET A 1 3.03 -1.19 1.11
CA MET A 1 1.90 -1.94 1.71
C MET A 1 0.57 -1.17 1.73
N LYS A 2 0.50 0.09 2.19
CA LYS A 2 -0.77 0.86 2.25
C LYS A 2 -1.57 0.85 0.94
N ALA A 3 -0.94 1.10 -0.20
CA ALA A 3 -1.57 1.05 -1.52
C ALA A 3 -2.29 -0.29 -1.77
N VAL A 4 -1.61 -1.41 -1.52
CA VAL A 4 -2.16 -2.76 -1.72
C VAL A 4 -3.32 -3.05 -0.76
N ALA A 5 -3.19 -2.65 0.51
CA ALA A 5 -4.24 -2.82 1.50
C ALA A 5 -5.53 -2.04 1.15
N THR A 6 -5.37 -0.76 0.78
CA THR A 6 -6.48 0.13 0.41
C THR A 6 -7.19 -0.36 -0.86
N LEU A 7 -6.44 -0.78 -1.87
CA LEU A 7 -6.99 -1.23 -3.16
C LEU A 7 -7.52 -2.68 -3.13
N GLY A 8 -7.08 -3.50 -2.15
CA GLY A 8 -7.52 -4.89 -1.98
C GLY A 8 -6.89 -5.86 -2.98
N ARG A 9 -7.27 -5.74 -4.26
CA ARG A 9 -6.68 -6.43 -5.42
C ARG A 9 -6.06 -5.40 -6.34
N ALA A 10 -4.82 -5.05 -6.08
CA ALA A 10 -4.16 -3.90 -6.68
C ALA A 10 -3.40 -4.30 -7.94
N ARG A 11 -3.78 -3.76 -9.11
CA ARG A 11 -2.94 -3.85 -10.31
C ARG A 11 -1.73 -2.93 -10.20
N TRP A 12 -0.65 -3.27 -10.89
CA TRP A 12 0.60 -2.49 -10.94
C TRP A 12 0.36 -0.97 -11.13
N LYS A 13 -0.42 -0.59 -12.17
CA LYS A 13 -0.72 0.82 -12.46
C LYS A 13 -1.38 1.53 -11.28
N ASN A 14 -2.27 0.85 -10.56
CA ASN A 14 -2.99 1.43 -9.42
C ASN A 14 -2.04 1.61 -8.22
N VAL A 15 -1.14 0.65 -7.99
CA VAL A 15 -0.11 0.77 -6.95
C VAL A 15 0.81 1.95 -7.24
N VAL A 16 1.32 2.05 -8.48
CA VAL A 16 2.20 3.15 -8.89
C VAL A 16 1.51 4.50 -8.73
N ASN A 17 0.30 4.65 -9.27
CA ASN A 17 -0.47 5.89 -9.16
C ASN A 17 -0.68 6.28 -7.70
N TYR A 18 -1.15 5.35 -6.86
CA TYR A 18 -1.37 5.61 -5.43
C TYR A 18 -0.09 6.08 -4.74
N VAL A 19 1.03 5.38 -4.98
CA VAL A 19 2.31 5.69 -4.33
C VAL A 19 2.84 7.06 -4.76
N ILE A 20 2.78 7.39 -6.06
CA ILE A 20 3.20 8.70 -6.58
C ILE A 20 2.32 9.81 -6.01
N THR A 21 1.01 9.62 -5.90
CA THR A 21 0.10 10.60 -5.29
C THR A 21 0.40 10.84 -3.81
N GLN A 22 0.78 9.80 -3.06
CA GLN A 22 1.02 9.90 -1.62
C GLN A 22 2.43 10.37 -1.24
N VAL A 23 3.45 9.98 -2.01
CA VAL A 23 4.88 10.22 -1.71
C VAL A 23 5.49 11.33 -2.58
N GLY A 24 4.89 11.61 -3.75
CA GLY A 24 5.37 12.59 -4.72
C GLY A 24 6.26 11.99 -5.82
N LYS A 25 6.73 12.86 -6.73
CA LYS A 25 7.42 12.50 -8.00
C LYS A 25 8.80 11.84 -7.86
N LYS A 26 9.40 11.79 -6.66
CA LYS A 26 10.78 11.30 -6.48
C LYS A 26 10.92 9.76 -6.51
N LEU A 27 9.83 9.01 -6.62
CA LEU A 27 9.88 7.55 -6.62
C LEU A 27 9.84 6.98 -8.04
N THR A 28 10.83 6.16 -8.40
CA THR A 28 10.91 5.53 -9.72
C THR A 28 10.13 4.22 -9.77
N ASN A 29 9.69 3.84 -10.97
CA ASN A 29 9.05 2.53 -11.21
C ASN A 29 9.96 1.36 -10.79
N ALA A 30 11.28 1.50 -10.96
CA ALA A 30 12.24 0.48 -10.55
C ALA A 30 12.23 0.25 -9.03
N THR A 31 12.18 1.32 -8.24
CA THR A 31 12.08 1.23 -6.78
C THR A 31 10.79 0.55 -6.35
N ILE A 32 9.64 0.96 -6.92
CA ILE A 32 8.33 0.37 -6.59
C ILE A 32 8.31 -1.12 -6.96
N SER A 33 8.86 -1.47 -8.11
CA SER A 33 8.93 -2.87 -8.57
C SER A 33 9.79 -3.72 -7.63
N ARG A 34 10.97 -3.22 -7.25
CA ARG A 34 11.86 -3.89 -6.28
C ARG A 34 11.17 -4.10 -4.94
N ASP A 35 10.50 -3.07 -4.42
CA ASP A 35 9.85 -3.16 -3.12
C ASP A 35 8.67 -4.14 -3.14
N LEU A 36 7.86 -4.16 -4.21
CA LEU A 36 6.80 -5.16 -4.37
C LEU A 36 7.38 -6.58 -4.46
N LYS A 37 8.46 -6.79 -5.23
CA LYS A 37 9.13 -8.09 -5.33
C LYS A 37 9.64 -8.56 -3.96
N ASN A 38 10.21 -7.66 -3.17
CA ASN A 38 10.68 -7.96 -1.82
C ASN A 38 9.52 -8.32 -0.89
N LEU A 39 8.40 -7.57 -0.94
CA LEU A 39 7.21 -7.87 -0.14
C LEU A 39 6.60 -9.22 -0.50
N VAL A 40 6.61 -9.60 -1.79
CA VAL A 40 6.20 -10.95 -2.23
C VAL A 40 7.15 -12.01 -1.65
N LYS A 41 8.47 -11.80 -1.79
CA LYS A 41 9.48 -12.74 -1.27
C LYS A 41 9.36 -12.96 0.24
N MET A 42 8.98 -11.90 0.97
CA MET A 42 8.79 -11.94 2.43
C MET A 42 7.44 -12.51 2.85
N GLY A 43 6.51 -12.79 1.93
CA GLY A 43 5.18 -13.31 2.24
C GLY A 43 4.19 -12.28 2.79
N PHE A 44 4.50 -10.99 2.75
CA PHE A 44 3.55 -9.94 3.19
C PHE A 44 2.42 -9.71 2.18
N ILE A 45 2.74 -9.87 0.89
CA ILE A 45 1.78 -9.74 -0.20
C ILE A 45 1.90 -10.94 -1.13
N GLU A 46 0.79 -11.28 -1.76
CA GLU A 46 0.72 -12.28 -2.82
C GLU A 46 0.51 -11.59 -4.16
N LYS A 47 1.09 -12.18 -5.21
CA LYS A 47 0.85 -11.77 -6.59
C LYS A 47 0.03 -12.86 -7.29
N GLU A 48 -1.23 -12.56 -7.58
CA GLU A 48 -2.12 -13.43 -8.37
C GLU A 48 -2.26 -12.83 -9.77
N GLY A 49 -1.64 -13.44 -10.78
CA GLY A 49 -1.63 -12.91 -12.14
C GLY A 49 -1.05 -11.49 -12.21
N ASN A 50 -1.90 -10.50 -12.52
CA ASN A 50 -1.52 -9.09 -12.63
C ASN A 50 -1.90 -8.23 -11.40
N GLU A 51 -2.36 -8.87 -10.32
CA GLU A 51 -2.85 -8.22 -9.11
C GLU A 51 -2.00 -8.58 -7.88
N TYR A 52 -1.89 -7.63 -6.96
CA TYR A 52 -1.25 -7.77 -5.66
C TYR A 52 -2.31 -7.69 -4.57
N LYS A 53 -2.24 -8.58 -3.58
CA LYS A 53 -3.10 -8.57 -2.38
C LYS A 53 -2.25 -8.77 -1.12
N ILE A 54 -2.73 -8.28 0.03
CA ILE A 54 -2.11 -8.64 1.32
C ILE A 54 -2.38 -10.13 1.58
N ALA A 55 -1.36 -10.88 1.97
CA ALA A 55 -1.47 -12.32 2.21
C ALA A 55 -2.39 -12.61 3.43
N ASP A 56 -2.16 -11.91 4.54
CA ASP A 56 -2.93 -12.06 5.77
C ASP A 56 -4.05 -10.99 5.90
N PRO A 57 -5.33 -11.38 6.00
CA PRO A 57 -6.45 -10.46 6.26
C PRO A 57 -6.31 -9.61 7.53
N LEU A 58 -5.71 -10.12 8.61
CA LEU A 58 -5.48 -9.37 9.84
C LEU A 58 -4.48 -8.25 9.64
N VAL A 59 -3.40 -8.50 8.88
CA VAL A 59 -2.43 -7.46 8.49
C VAL A 59 -3.12 -6.38 7.66
N ARG A 60 -3.99 -6.77 6.72
CA ARG A 60 -4.78 -5.80 5.94
C ARG A 60 -5.66 -4.94 6.85
N TYR A 61 -6.39 -5.55 7.77
CA TYR A 61 -7.24 -4.85 8.73
C TYR A 61 -6.43 -3.86 9.57
N ALA A 62 -5.29 -4.29 10.13
CA ALA A 62 -4.42 -3.44 10.94
C ALA A 62 -3.91 -2.21 10.16
N ILE A 63 -3.52 -2.39 8.89
CA ILE A 63 -3.10 -1.29 8.02
C ILE A 63 -4.26 -0.31 7.80
N LEU A 64 -5.45 -0.80 7.46
CA LEU A 64 -6.62 0.06 7.22
C LEU A 64 -7.03 0.85 8.45
N LYS A 65 -7.06 0.20 9.62
CA LYS A 65 -7.32 0.86 10.91
C LYS A 65 -6.27 1.93 11.21
N SER A 66 -5.00 1.68 10.90
CA SER A 66 -3.93 2.66 11.11
C SER A 66 -4.08 3.92 10.24
N ILE A 67 -4.66 3.78 9.04
CA ILE A 67 -4.92 4.92 8.14
C ILE A 67 -6.06 5.77 8.71
N SER A 68 -7.19 5.14 9.06
CA SER A 68 -8.34 5.83 9.65
C SER A 68 -7.96 6.60 10.92
N ASN A 69 -7.20 6.00 11.84
CA ASN A 69 -6.74 6.65 13.06
C ASN A 69 -5.84 7.86 12.79
N ARG A 70 -5.06 7.83 11.71
CA ARG A 70 -4.17 8.94 11.32
C ARG A 70 -4.97 10.15 10.83
N ASP A 71 -6.04 9.89 10.09
CA ASP A 71 -6.92 10.94 9.59
C ASP A 71 -7.65 11.62 10.76
N SER A 72 -8.12 10.86 11.75
CA SER A 72 -8.70 11.38 13.01
C SER A 72 -7.72 12.23 13.84
N ASN A 73 -6.42 11.91 13.85
CA ASN A 73 -5.42 12.68 14.60
C ASN A 73 -5.02 13.99 13.88
N LYS A 74 -5.14 14.06 12.55
CA LYS A 74 -4.90 15.31 11.81
C LYS A 74 -5.95 16.38 12.10
N ILE A 75 -7.23 15.99 12.25
CA ILE A 75 -8.33 16.91 12.57
C ILE A 75 -8.21 17.47 14.00
N GLY A 76 -7.69 16.69 14.94
CA GLY A 76 -7.49 17.12 16.33
C GLY A 76 -6.30 18.05 16.57
N LYS A 77 -5.37 18.18 15.61
CA LYS A 77 -4.18 19.05 15.71
C LYS A 77 -4.35 20.44 15.09
N THR A 78 -5.50 20.73 14.49
CA THR A 78 -5.81 22.04 13.87
C THR A 78 -6.71 22.90 14.77
N ARG A 79 -6.75 22.61 16.08
CA ARG A 79 -7.44 23.39 17.11
C ARG A 79 -6.49 23.74 18.22
#